data_AF-A0A9X5RS06-F1
#
_entry.id   AF-A0A9X5RS06-F1
#
_cell.length_a   1.000
_cell.length_b   1.000
_cell.length_c   1.000
_cell.angle_alpha   90.00
_cell.angle_beta   90.00
_cell.angle_gamma   90.00
#
_symmetry.space_group_name_H-M   'P 1'
#
loop_
_entity.id
_entity.type
_entity.pdbx_description
1 polymer ?
#
loop_
_entity_poly.entity_id
_entity_poly.type
_entity_poly.pdbx_seq_one_letter_code
_entity_poly.pdbx_strand_id
1 'polypeptide(L)'
;MTQQSLKRSITWVQGTALTIGAVLGCGILILPSITANSAGPAPLLSWVIMSILAFPIVATMAHLAKMIPSAGGITAYVQMAFNANTSAILGWIMLGSIPIGLPIIALTGAHYIGYVFPISNAGVIGIAAVILITSLLLHIKGIELSSKISVFVICIISLLIIVAVVVSIPYVKLSSFTPFVPNGWSSVGASSVIIFFSFVGWEMITPLAEEFKRPAKDISISLFLGAICISIMYIAISFVTIGTHSYGDKNQIASLSILISKGLGSIGTYITTILAIFISFSAVHANIAGFSRMIYAQAREGHFPSFFAKLHSKFQTPTRVLLVLGGIFSCILIFMV
;
A
#
# COMPACT_ATOMS: atom_id res chain seq x y z
N MET A 1 22.23 5.94 31.09
CA MET A 1 21.39 4.96 30.36
C MET A 1 21.56 5.24 28.87
N THR A 2 22.20 4.35 28.11
CA THR A 2 22.29 4.48 26.65
C THR A 2 20.88 4.53 26.05
N GLN A 3 20.47 5.68 25.52
CA GLN A 3 19.18 5.82 24.82
C GLN A 3 19.15 4.79 23.67
N GLN A 4 18.26 3.82 23.77
CA GLN A 4 18.04 2.87 22.68
C GLN A 4 17.44 3.62 21.50
N SER A 5 18.17 3.63 20.38
CA SER A 5 17.73 4.18 19.10
C SER A 5 17.32 3.07 18.14
N LEU A 6 16.60 3.42 17.07
CA LEU A 6 16.25 2.50 16.00
C LEU A 6 17.51 2.04 15.24
N LYS A 7 17.53 0.77 14.82
CA LYS A 7 18.68 0.17 14.14
C LYS A 7 18.68 0.53 12.65
N ARG A 8 19.73 1.22 12.19
CA ARG A 8 19.97 1.45 10.75
C ARG A 8 20.27 0.15 10.03
N SER A 9 19.36 -0.28 9.18
CA SER A 9 19.47 -1.55 8.44
C SER A 9 18.83 -1.53 7.05
N ILE A 10 17.92 -0.61 6.77
CA ILE A 10 17.18 -0.51 5.50
C ILE A 10 18.10 0.07 4.41
N THR A 11 18.22 -0.64 3.28
CA THR A 11 18.85 -0.15 2.06
C THR A 11 17.84 0.55 1.15
N TRP A 12 18.29 1.26 0.12
CA TRP A 12 17.37 1.85 -0.86
C TRP A 12 16.51 0.81 -1.59
N VAL A 13 17.01 -0.41 -1.83
CA VAL A 13 16.21 -1.49 -2.47
C VAL A 13 15.07 -1.92 -1.56
N GLN A 14 15.39 -2.13 -0.28
CA GLN A 14 14.44 -2.48 0.76
C GLN A 14 13.41 -1.37 0.99
N GLY A 15 13.88 -0.12 0.99
CA GLY A 15 13.02 1.05 1.06
C GLY A 15 12.10 1.16 -0.15
N THR A 16 12.59 0.96 -1.38
CA THR A 16 11.74 0.94 -2.59
C THR A 16 10.65 -0.13 -2.47
N ALA A 17 10.98 -1.33 -2.02
CA ALA A 17 9.98 -2.38 -1.84
C ALA A 17 8.93 -2.02 -0.80
N LEU A 18 9.34 -1.40 0.33
CA LEU A 18 8.41 -0.87 1.33
C LEU A 18 7.56 0.28 0.78
N THR A 19 8.13 1.17 -0.04
CA THR A 19 7.39 2.25 -0.71
C THR A 19 6.34 1.67 -1.64
N ILE A 20 6.74 0.72 -2.50
CA ILE A 20 5.81 0.06 -3.42
C ILE A 20 4.72 -0.63 -2.61
N GLY A 21 5.06 -1.38 -1.56
CA GLY A 21 4.07 -2.03 -0.71
C GLY A 21 3.10 -1.06 -0.06
N ALA A 22 3.58 0.06 0.47
CA ALA A 22 2.74 1.02 1.20
C ALA A 22 1.64 1.64 0.32
N VAL A 23 1.93 1.87 -0.96
CA VAL A 23 1.04 2.56 -1.91
C VAL A 23 0.32 1.59 -2.84
N LEU A 24 0.98 0.51 -3.27
CA LEU A 24 0.39 -0.54 -4.12
C LEU A 24 -0.53 -1.43 -3.28
N GLY A 25 -1.71 -0.89 -2.96
CA GLY A 25 -2.75 -1.59 -2.21
C GLY A 25 -3.74 -2.35 -3.10
N CYS A 26 -4.86 -2.76 -2.50
CA CYS A 26 -5.95 -3.45 -3.20
C CYS A 26 -6.56 -2.63 -4.36
N GLY A 27 -6.29 -1.32 -4.43
CA GLY A 27 -6.76 -0.46 -5.51
C GLY A 27 -6.35 -0.94 -6.90
N ILE A 28 -5.16 -1.53 -7.08
CA ILE A 28 -4.73 -2.07 -8.40
C ILE A 28 -5.64 -3.20 -8.89
N LEU A 29 -6.25 -3.95 -7.96
CA LEU A 29 -7.04 -5.13 -8.29
C LEU A 29 -8.44 -4.76 -8.80
N ILE A 30 -8.95 -3.58 -8.40
CA ILE A 30 -10.37 -3.24 -8.54
C ILE A 30 -10.56 -1.90 -9.29
N LEU A 31 -9.82 -0.85 -8.94
CA LEU A 31 -10.05 0.51 -9.45
C LEU A 31 -9.96 0.66 -10.98
N PRO A 32 -9.00 0.01 -11.68
CA PRO A 32 -8.96 0.06 -13.14
C PRO A 32 -10.28 -0.37 -13.77
N SER A 33 -10.93 -1.40 -13.21
CA SER A 33 -12.21 -1.88 -13.72
C SER A 33 -13.40 -1.02 -13.31
N ILE A 34 -13.43 -0.51 -12.08
CA ILE A 34 -14.50 0.38 -11.59
C ILE A 34 -14.53 1.65 -12.43
N THR A 35 -13.36 2.27 -12.58
CA THR A 35 -13.25 3.51 -13.35
C THR A 35 -13.58 3.27 -14.82
N ALA A 36 -13.05 2.21 -15.43
CA ALA A 36 -13.38 1.86 -16.82
C ALA A 36 -14.88 1.57 -17.02
N ASN A 37 -15.54 0.93 -16.06
CA ASN A 37 -16.98 0.70 -16.12
C ASN A 37 -17.78 2.00 -16.09
N SER A 38 -17.35 2.98 -15.29
CA SER A 38 -18.03 4.26 -15.15
C SER A 38 -17.77 5.25 -16.30
N ALA A 39 -16.59 5.19 -16.94
CA ALA A 39 -16.10 6.24 -17.83
C ALA A 39 -15.59 5.72 -19.20
N GLY A 40 -15.69 4.42 -19.45
CA GLY A 40 -15.15 3.79 -20.66
C GLY A 40 -13.61 3.84 -20.68
N PRO A 41 -12.98 4.20 -21.80
CA PRO A 41 -11.52 4.26 -21.91
C PRO A 41 -10.87 5.53 -21.32
N ALA A 42 -11.66 6.57 -21.02
CA ALA A 42 -11.18 7.85 -20.49
C ALA A 42 -10.30 7.78 -19.22
N PRO A 43 -10.55 6.87 -18.25
CA PRO A 43 -9.73 6.74 -17.03
C PRO A 43 -8.26 6.45 -17.28
N LEU A 44 -7.87 5.92 -18.45
CA LEU A 44 -6.47 5.74 -18.79
C LEU A 44 -5.71 7.07 -18.66
N LEU A 45 -6.31 8.17 -19.10
CA LEU A 45 -5.74 9.50 -18.94
C LEU A 45 -5.70 9.94 -17.47
N SER A 46 -6.73 9.62 -16.68
CA SER A 46 -6.75 9.88 -15.23
C SER A 46 -5.59 9.18 -14.50
N TRP A 47 -5.29 7.92 -14.85
CA TRP A 47 -4.14 7.19 -14.30
C TRP A 47 -2.81 7.83 -14.67
N VAL A 48 -2.65 8.32 -15.90
CA VAL A 48 -1.45 9.05 -16.34
C VAL A 48 -1.31 10.36 -15.57
N ILE A 49 -2.38 11.14 -15.46
CA ILE A 49 -2.38 12.42 -14.73
C ILE A 49 -2.02 12.19 -13.26
N MET A 50 -2.66 11.23 -12.59
CA MET A 50 -2.38 10.92 -11.18
C MET A 50 -0.96 10.42 -10.96
N SER A 51 -0.43 9.62 -11.90
CA SER A 51 0.96 9.18 -11.87
C SER A 51 1.94 10.35 -11.94
N ILE A 52 1.67 11.35 -12.78
CA ILE A 52 2.49 12.57 -12.88
C ILE A 52 2.38 13.41 -11.59
N LEU A 53 1.16 13.57 -11.06
CA LEU A 53 0.91 14.34 -9.84
C LEU A 53 1.52 13.70 -8.57
N ALA A 54 1.81 12.41 -8.59
CA ALA A 54 2.52 11.74 -7.50
C ALA A 54 3.98 12.23 -7.35
N PHE A 55 4.65 12.64 -8.44
CA PHE A 55 6.06 13.04 -8.38
C PHE A 55 6.32 14.31 -7.55
N PRO A 56 5.53 15.39 -7.66
CA PRO A 56 5.65 16.54 -6.75
C PRO A 56 5.47 16.20 -5.27
N ILE A 57 4.52 15.30 -4.94
CA ILE A 57 4.28 14.83 -3.56
C ILE A 57 5.53 14.08 -3.06
N VAL A 58 6.01 13.15 -3.87
CA VAL A 58 7.22 12.36 -3.60
C VAL A 58 8.46 13.25 -3.46
N ALA A 59 8.62 14.26 -4.31
CA ALA A 59 9.72 15.21 -4.24
C ALA A 59 9.69 15.99 -2.92
N THR A 60 8.51 16.44 -2.50
CA THR A 60 8.31 17.16 -1.23
C THR A 60 8.67 16.27 -0.04
N MET A 61 8.16 15.04 0.01
CA MET A 61 8.50 14.08 1.06
C MET A 61 9.98 13.72 1.08
N ALA A 62 10.58 13.52 -0.10
CA ALA A 62 11.99 13.22 -0.23
C ALA A 62 12.86 14.38 0.27
N HIS A 63 12.47 15.63 0.01
CA HIS A 63 13.17 16.81 0.50
C HIS A 63 13.06 16.96 2.02
N LEU A 64 11.85 16.82 2.57
CA LEU A 64 11.62 16.87 4.01
C LEU A 64 12.36 15.76 4.77
N ALA A 65 12.38 14.54 4.22
CA ALA A 65 13.09 13.41 4.80
C ALA A 65 14.62 13.58 4.81
N LYS A 66 15.17 14.36 3.87
CA LYS A 66 16.60 14.74 3.88
C LYS A 66 16.91 15.72 5.00
N MET A 67 16.04 16.71 5.20
CA MET A 67 16.23 17.74 6.22
C MET A 67 16.01 17.21 7.63
N ILE A 68 14.95 16.42 7.82
CA ILE A 68 14.58 15.83 9.11
C ILE A 68 14.39 14.31 8.95
N PRO A 69 15.46 13.52 9.10
CA PRO A 69 15.36 12.06 9.10
C PRO A 69 14.84 11.56 10.47
N SER A 70 13.56 11.83 10.76
CA SER A 70 12.89 11.48 12.03
C SER A 70 11.92 10.31 11.85
N ALA A 71 11.81 9.47 12.88
CA ALA A 71 10.81 8.42 12.96
C ALA A 71 9.36 8.95 13.05
N GLY A 72 9.17 10.24 13.33
CA GLY A 72 7.86 10.89 13.25
C GLY A 72 7.37 11.07 11.82
N GLY A 73 8.26 11.04 10.82
CA GLY A 73 7.91 11.24 9.42
C GLY A 73 7.09 12.52 9.22
N ILE A 74 5.90 12.39 8.65
CA ILE A 74 5.01 13.52 8.38
C ILE A 74 4.63 14.33 9.64
N THR A 75 4.52 13.71 10.82
CA THR A 75 4.20 14.46 12.05
C THR A 75 5.36 15.35 12.49
N ALA A 76 6.60 14.89 12.30
CA ALA A 76 7.79 15.70 12.57
C ALA A 76 7.90 16.89 11.59
N TYR A 77 7.48 16.72 10.33
CA TYR A 77 7.46 17.82 9.35
C TYR A 77 6.42 18.88 9.72
N VAL A 78 5.22 18.45 10.12
CA VAL A 78 4.15 19.35 10.60
C VAL A 78 4.57 20.05 11.89
N GLN A 79 5.28 19.37 12.78
CA GLN A 79 5.81 19.98 14.00
C GLN A 79 6.80 21.09 13.71
N MET A 80 7.72 20.86 12.77
CA MET A 80 8.70 21.87 12.36
C MET A 80 8.03 23.07 11.68
N ALA A 81 7.03 22.82 10.83
CA ALA A 81 6.38 23.88 10.06
C ALA A 81 5.40 24.72 10.90
N PHE A 82 4.73 24.11 11.88
CA PHE A 82 3.68 24.76 12.68
C PHE A 82 4.02 24.76 14.16
N ASN A 83 3.67 23.70 14.89
CA ASN A 83 3.94 23.53 16.32
C ASN A 83 3.62 22.09 16.78
N ALA A 84 3.92 21.80 18.05
CA ALA A 84 3.68 20.52 18.70
C ALA A 84 2.19 20.12 18.72
N ASN A 85 1.26 21.07 18.92
CA ASN A 85 -0.17 20.78 18.98
C ASN A 85 -0.70 20.27 17.62
N THR A 86 -0.29 20.91 16.52
CA THR A 86 -0.69 20.47 15.17
C THR A 86 -0.09 19.10 14.82
N SER A 87 1.15 18.84 15.26
CA SER A 87 1.79 17.51 15.16
C SER A 87 0.99 16.43 15.91
N ALA A 88 0.58 16.73 17.15
CA ALA A 88 -0.24 15.83 17.95
C ALA A 88 -1.60 15.56 17.29
N ILE A 89 -2.29 16.60 16.79
CA ILE A 89 -3.57 16.45 16.07
C ILE A 89 -3.40 15.50 14.88
N LEU A 90 -2.35 15.70 14.07
CA LEU A 90 -2.08 14.79 12.95
C LEU A 90 -1.81 13.36 13.44
N GLY A 91 -1.03 13.19 14.50
CA GLY A 91 -0.80 11.88 15.12
C GLY A 91 -2.11 11.17 15.51
N TRP A 92 -3.06 11.90 16.11
CA TRP A 92 -4.38 11.38 16.48
C TRP A 92 -5.27 11.06 15.27
N ILE A 93 -5.26 11.89 14.23
CA ILE A 93 -5.97 11.61 12.96
C ILE A 93 -5.43 10.31 12.34
N MET A 94 -4.11 10.15 12.30
CA MET A 94 -3.47 8.96 11.75
C MET A 94 -3.76 7.72 12.60
N LEU A 95 -3.83 7.86 13.93
CA LEU A 95 -4.24 6.79 14.84
C LEU A 95 -5.70 6.37 14.62
N GLY A 96 -6.57 7.30 14.23
CA GLY A 96 -7.96 7.00 13.89
C GLY A 96 -8.14 6.36 12.51
N SER A 97 -7.23 6.60 11.55
CA SER A 97 -7.40 6.14 10.17
C SER A 97 -6.66 4.84 9.87
N ILE A 98 -5.36 4.74 10.18
CA ILE A 98 -4.52 3.64 9.73
C ILE A 98 -4.92 2.30 10.38
N PRO A 99 -5.11 2.20 11.71
CA PRO A 99 -5.47 0.94 12.33
C PRO A 99 -6.81 0.36 11.86
N ILE A 100 -7.70 1.21 11.35
CA ILE A 100 -9.00 0.80 10.78
C ILE A 100 -8.84 0.32 9.33
N GLY A 101 -8.03 1.00 8.53
CA GLY A 101 -7.81 0.63 7.12
C GLY A 101 -7.08 -0.69 6.91
N LEU A 102 -6.11 -1.04 7.77
CA LEU A 102 -5.28 -2.22 7.56
C LEU A 102 -6.04 -3.55 7.63
N PRO A 103 -6.95 -3.79 8.59
CA PRO A 103 -7.83 -4.96 8.56
C PRO A 103 -8.69 -5.06 7.30
N ILE A 104 -9.20 -3.93 6.79
CA ILE A 104 -10.01 -3.89 5.56
C ILE A 104 -9.18 -4.33 4.35
N ILE A 105 -7.92 -3.89 4.27
CA ILE A 105 -7.00 -4.32 3.20
C ILE A 105 -6.72 -5.83 3.30
N ALA A 106 -6.51 -6.36 4.50
CA ALA A 106 -6.32 -7.79 4.73
C ALA A 106 -7.57 -8.61 4.35
N LEU A 107 -8.76 -8.15 4.75
CA LEU A 107 -10.06 -8.75 4.38
C LEU A 107 -10.26 -8.71 2.86
N THR A 108 -9.94 -7.61 2.20
CA THR A 108 -10.04 -7.49 0.75
C THR A 108 -9.26 -8.60 0.05
N GLY A 109 -8.01 -8.82 0.46
CA GLY A 109 -7.17 -9.91 -0.08
C GLY A 109 -7.71 -11.29 0.25
N ALA A 110 -8.22 -11.49 1.47
CA ALA A 110 -8.84 -12.76 1.87
C ALA A 110 -10.12 -13.08 1.10
N HIS A 111 -10.93 -12.07 0.74
CA HIS A 111 -12.13 -12.26 -0.07
C HIS A 111 -11.81 -12.79 -1.47
N TYR A 112 -10.62 -12.52 -2.02
CA TYR A 112 -10.22 -13.12 -3.30
C TYR A 112 -10.17 -14.65 -3.26
N ILE A 113 -9.87 -15.24 -2.11
CA ILE A 113 -9.85 -16.70 -1.93
C ILE A 113 -11.27 -17.27 -2.00
N GLY A 114 -12.26 -16.53 -1.51
CA GLY A 114 -13.68 -16.86 -1.59
C GLY A 114 -14.22 -17.05 -3.01
N TYR A 115 -13.56 -16.48 -4.03
CA TYR A 115 -13.95 -16.66 -5.42
C TYR A 115 -13.49 -18.00 -6.02
N VAL A 116 -12.45 -18.60 -5.44
CA VAL A 116 -11.89 -19.87 -5.91
C VAL A 116 -12.35 -21.04 -5.04
N PHE A 117 -12.37 -20.81 -3.73
CA PHE A 117 -12.75 -21.80 -2.74
C PHE A 117 -13.96 -21.27 -1.96
N PRO A 118 -15.06 -22.05 -1.85
CA PRO A 118 -16.22 -21.65 -1.08
C PRO A 118 -15.91 -21.71 0.42
N ILE A 119 -15.23 -20.68 0.92
CA ILE A 119 -14.89 -20.51 2.33
C ILE A 119 -15.98 -19.70 3.04
N SER A 120 -16.24 -20.04 4.30
CA SER A 120 -17.16 -19.27 5.14
C SER A 120 -16.59 -17.88 5.45
N ASN A 121 -17.45 -16.95 5.90
CA ASN A 121 -17.00 -15.63 6.37
C ASN A 121 -15.95 -15.77 7.49
N ALA A 122 -16.10 -16.75 8.38
CA ALA A 122 -15.10 -17.06 9.40
C ALA A 122 -13.75 -17.47 8.80
N GLY A 123 -13.76 -18.20 7.66
CA GLY A 123 -12.55 -18.54 6.91
C GLY A 123 -11.85 -17.31 6.33
N VAL A 124 -12.60 -16.38 5.73
CA VAL A 124 -12.07 -15.10 5.22
C VAL A 124 -11.38 -14.31 6.34
N ILE A 125 -12.04 -14.21 7.49
CA ILE A 125 -11.50 -13.51 8.67
C ILE A 125 -10.25 -14.21 9.21
N GLY A 126 -10.26 -15.55 9.27
CA GLY A 126 -9.10 -16.33 9.67
C GLY A 126 -7.88 -16.04 8.79
N ILE A 127 -8.07 -15.92 7.48
CA ILE A 127 -6.98 -15.60 6.54
C ILE A 127 -6.51 -14.15 6.71
N ALA A 128 -7.44 -13.20 6.85
CA ALA A 128 -7.09 -11.80 7.12
C ALA A 128 -6.30 -11.66 8.44
N ALA A 129 -6.70 -12.40 9.47
CA ALA A 129 -5.99 -12.47 10.75
C ALA A 129 -4.57 -13.05 10.56
N VAL A 130 -4.40 -14.11 9.78
CA VAL A 130 -3.08 -14.68 9.45
C VAL A 130 -2.19 -13.65 8.76
N ILE A 131 -2.71 -12.87 7.80
CA ILE A 131 -1.96 -11.79 7.13
C ILE A 131 -1.46 -10.76 8.15
N LEU A 132 -2.35 -10.26 9.01
CA LEU A 132 -2.05 -9.24 10.02
C LEU A 132 -1.07 -9.74 11.07
N ILE A 133 -1.33 -10.92 11.66
CA ILE A 133 -0.48 -11.53 12.69
C ILE A 133 0.91 -11.83 12.13
N THR A 134 1.00 -12.39 10.92
CA THR A 134 2.29 -12.67 10.28
C THR A 134 3.10 -11.39 10.12
N SER A 135 2.46 -10.32 9.62
CA SER A 135 3.11 -9.02 9.47
C SER A 135 3.59 -8.44 10.81
N LEU A 136 2.75 -8.49 11.85
CA LEU A 136 3.11 -8.03 13.20
C LEU A 136 4.30 -8.81 13.77
N LEU A 137 4.28 -10.14 13.66
CA LEU A 137 5.36 -11.01 14.15
C LEU A 137 6.70 -10.73 13.46
N LEU A 138 6.68 -10.49 12.14
CA LEU A 138 7.88 -10.12 11.39
C LEU A 138 8.46 -8.79 11.91
N HIS A 139 7.60 -7.78 12.14
CA HIS A 139 8.04 -6.49 12.69
C HIS A 139 8.50 -6.56 14.14
N ILE A 140 7.97 -7.49 14.95
CA ILE A 140 8.50 -7.75 16.30
C ILE A 140 9.91 -8.34 16.21
N LYS A 141 10.13 -9.31 15.29
CA LYS A 141 11.43 -9.97 15.07
C LYS A 141 12.50 -9.06 14.45
N GLY A 142 12.12 -7.94 13.85
CA GLY A 142 13.04 -6.89 13.43
C GLY A 142 12.84 -6.43 11.98
N ILE A 143 13.12 -5.14 11.74
CA ILE A 143 12.92 -4.50 10.44
C ILE A 143 13.80 -5.06 9.32
N GLU A 144 14.96 -5.62 9.66
CA GLU A 144 15.87 -6.19 8.67
C GLU A 144 15.26 -7.42 7.98
N LEU A 145 14.59 -8.29 8.75
CA LEU A 145 13.87 -9.43 8.20
C LEU A 145 12.63 -8.96 7.44
N SER A 146 11.81 -8.10 8.07
CA SER A 146 10.61 -7.52 7.44
C SER A 146 10.91 -6.93 6.06
N SER A 147 11.95 -6.10 5.96
CA SER A 147 12.31 -5.45 4.70
C SER A 147 12.83 -6.42 3.63
N LYS A 148 13.52 -7.52 3.99
CA LYS A 148 13.88 -8.58 3.03
C LYS A 148 12.63 -9.32 2.52
N ILE A 149 11.66 -9.59 3.41
CA ILE A 149 10.38 -10.18 3.03
C ILE A 149 9.61 -9.24 2.08
N SER A 150 9.60 -7.92 2.35
CA SER A 150 8.98 -6.94 1.44
C SER A 150 9.57 -7.01 0.03
N VAL A 151 10.90 -7.09 -0.11
CA VAL A 151 11.55 -7.20 -1.42
C VAL A 151 11.08 -8.46 -2.14
N PHE A 152 11.10 -9.61 -1.46
CA PHE A 152 10.63 -10.87 -2.04
C PHE A 152 9.17 -10.80 -2.52
N VAL A 153 8.28 -10.26 -1.67
CA VAL A 153 6.85 -10.11 -1.99
C VAL A 153 6.63 -9.16 -3.17
N ILE A 154 7.33 -8.02 -3.22
CA ILE A 154 7.22 -7.10 -4.35
C ILE A 154 7.74 -7.70 -5.65
N CYS A 155 8.83 -8.47 -5.62
CA CYS A 155 9.30 -9.19 -6.81
C CYS A 155 8.23 -10.14 -7.35
N ILE A 156 7.53 -10.88 -6.48
CA ILE A 156 6.42 -11.75 -6.89
C ILE A 156 5.27 -10.92 -7.47
N ILE A 157 4.86 -9.84 -6.80
CA ILE A 157 3.77 -8.98 -7.28
C ILE A 157 4.09 -8.40 -8.67
N SER A 158 5.29 -7.85 -8.84
CA SER A 158 5.75 -7.32 -10.13
C SER A 158 5.78 -8.40 -11.20
N LEU A 159 6.27 -9.60 -10.89
CA LEU A 159 6.28 -10.74 -11.81
C LEU A 159 4.85 -11.10 -12.25
N LEU A 160 3.93 -11.28 -11.31
CA LEU A 160 2.55 -11.65 -11.60
C LEU A 160 1.81 -10.57 -12.40
N ILE A 161 2.08 -9.29 -12.13
CA ILE A 161 1.53 -8.18 -12.91
C ILE A 161 2.10 -8.15 -14.33
N ILE A 162 3.41 -8.37 -14.50
CA ILE A 162 4.03 -8.47 -15.83
C ILE A 162 3.40 -9.62 -16.61
N VAL A 163 3.26 -10.80 -16.00
CA VAL A 163 2.59 -11.95 -16.63
C VAL A 163 1.16 -11.58 -17.02
N ALA A 164 0.39 -10.96 -16.13
CA ALA A 164 -0.98 -10.53 -16.41
C ALA A 164 -1.06 -9.59 -17.62
N VAL A 165 -0.16 -8.60 -17.69
CA VAL A 165 -0.09 -7.65 -18.81
C VAL A 165 0.29 -8.37 -20.11
N VAL A 166 1.37 -9.15 -20.11
CA VAL A 166 1.88 -9.84 -21.32
C VAL A 166 0.85 -10.81 -21.90
N VAL A 167 0.22 -11.60 -21.05
CA VAL A 167 -0.83 -12.56 -21.44
C VAL A 167 -2.06 -11.84 -22.02
N SER A 168 -2.33 -10.61 -21.60
CA SER A 168 -3.51 -9.85 -22.02
C SER A 168 -3.29 -9.09 -23.33
N ILE A 169 -2.05 -8.78 -23.71
CA ILE A 169 -1.72 -7.98 -24.91
C ILE A 169 -2.38 -8.53 -26.19
N PRO A 170 -2.36 -9.85 -26.50
CA PRO A 170 -2.98 -10.38 -27.71
C PRO A 170 -4.50 -10.15 -27.80
N TYR A 171 -5.16 -9.92 -26.66
CA TYR A 171 -6.60 -9.72 -26.58
C TYR A 171 -7.01 -8.24 -26.58
N VAL A 172 -6.05 -7.31 -26.61
CA VAL A 172 -6.30 -5.88 -26.65
C VAL A 172 -6.83 -5.48 -28.04
N LYS A 173 -8.02 -4.87 -28.07
CA LYS A 173 -8.62 -4.32 -29.28
C LYS A 173 -8.45 -2.81 -29.29
N LEU A 174 -7.83 -2.25 -30.35
CA LEU A 174 -7.67 -0.80 -30.48
C LEU A 174 -9.01 -0.07 -30.56
N SER A 175 -10.06 -0.73 -31.07
CA SER A 175 -11.42 -0.21 -31.10
C SER A 175 -12.00 0.06 -29.70
N SER A 176 -11.47 -0.57 -28.65
CA SER A 176 -11.88 -0.35 -27.26
C SER A 176 -11.56 1.05 -26.74
N PHE A 177 -10.65 1.76 -27.41
CA PHE A 177 -10.26 3.13 -27.07
C PHE A 177 -11.02 4.19 -27.88
N THR A 178 -11.96 3.78 -28.74
CA THR A 178 -12.72 4.68 -29.62
C THR A 178 -14.23 4.49 -29.44
N PRO A 179 -14.99 5.54 -29.09
CA PRO A 179 -14.51 6.88 -28.72
C PRO A 179 -13.75 6.87 -27.39
N PHE A 180 -12.71 7.71 -27.25
CA PHE A 180 -11.86 7.73 -26.04
C PHE A 180 -12.58 8.32 -24.81
N VAL A 181 -13.50 9.27 -25.04
CA VAL A 181 -14.21 9.97 -23.97
C VAL A 181 -15.72 9.88 -24.20
N PRO A 182 -16.32 8.66 -24.16
CA PRO A 182 -17.74 8.47 -24.47
C PRO A 182 -18.66 9.22 -23.50
N ASN A 183 -18.24 9.33 -22.23
CA ASN A 183 -19.01 9.93 -21.14
C ASN A 183 -18.59 11.40 -20.86
N GLY A 184 -17.88 12.04 -21.80
CA GLY A 184 -17.43 13.44 -21.68
C GLY A 184 -16.23 13.65 -20.75
N TRP A 185 -15.57 14.81 -20.87
CA TRP A 185 -14.33 15.13 -20.15
C TRP A 185 -14.47 15.18 -18.63
N SER A 186 -15.68 15.44 -18.12
CA SER A 186 -15.98 15.37 -16.68
C SER A 186 -15.70 13.99 -16.09
N SER A 187 -15.83 12.92 -16.88
CA SER A 187 -15.55 11.54 -16.45
C SER A 187 -14.07 11.30 -16.14
N VAL A 188 -13.16 12.01 -16.81
CA VAL A 188 -11.71 11.98 -16.51
C VAL A 188 -11.46 12.56 -15.12
N GLY A 189 -12.09 13.70 -14.80
CA GLY A 189 -12.01 14.33 -13.48
C GLY A 189 -12.61 13.47 -12.37
N ALA A 190 -13.80 12.90 -12.60
CA ALA A 190 -14.46 12.01 -11.63
C ALA A 190 -13.62 10.74 -11.35
N SER A 191 -13.06 10.12 -12.40
CA SER A 191 -12.20 8.95 -12.25
C SER A 191 -10.91 9.28 -11.50
N SER A 192 -10.33 10.46 -11.74
CA SER A 192 -9.15 10.96 -11.04
C SER A 192 -9.35 11.04 -9.52
N VAL A 193 -10.53 11.45 -9.04
CA VAL A 193 -10.85 11.49 -7.60
C VAL A 193 -10.84 10.09 -6.98
N ILE A 194 -11.40 9.10 -7.68
CA ILE A 194 -11.42 7.70 -7.22
C ILE A 194 -9.99 7.12 -7.24
N ILE A 195 -9.25 7.37 -8.31
CA ILE A 195 -7.88 6.88 -8.51
C ILE A 195 -6.91 7.45 -7.47
N PHE A 196 -7.14 8.67 -6.97
CA PHE A 196 -6.31 9.29 -5.94
C PHE A 196 -6.10 8.36 -4.72
N PHE A 197 -7.13 7.57 -4.36
CA PHE A 197 -7.03 6.60 -3.27
C PHE A 197 -5.90 5.57 -3.48
N SER A 198 -5.62 5.18 -4.73
CA SER A 198 -4.53 4.26 -5.10
C SER A 198 -3.13 4.86 -4.96
N PHE A 199 -3.04 6.17 -4.70
CA PHE A 199 -1.79 6.90 -4.49
C PHE A 199 -1.61 7.36 -3.04
N VAL A 200 -2.43 6.88 -2.10
CA VAL A 200 -2.24 7.10 -0.65
C VAL A 200 -1.23 6.07 -0.12
N GLY A 201 -0.37 6.47 0.83
CA GLY A 201 0.58 5.56 1.49
C GLY A 201 2.05 5.99 1.44
N TRP A 202 2.40 7.01 0.63
CA TRP A 202 3.76 7.56 0.55
C TRP A 202 4.25 8.03 1.92
N GLU A 203 3.34 8.58 2.72
CA GLU A 203 3.62 9.09 4.06
C GLU A 203 4.20 8.03 4.99
N MET A 204 3.90 6.74 4.79
CA MET A 204 4.34 5.66 5.66
C MET A 204 5.80 5.24 5.45
N ILE A 205 6.49 5.72 4.41
CA ILE A 205 7.94 5.51 4.30
C ILE A 205 8.73 6.49 5.15
N THR A 206 8.19 7.70 5.37
CA THR A 206 8.94 8.78 6.03
C THR A 206 9.27 8.49 7.50
N PRO A 207 8.39 7.82 8.29
CA PRO A 207 8.74 7.32 9.63
C PRO A 207 9.88 6.28 9.67
N LEU A 208 10.25 5.69 8.53
CA LEU A 208 11.37 4.74 8.48
C LEU A 208 12.73 5.44 8.32
N ALA A 209 12.76 6.78 8.22
CA ALA A 209 13.97 7.55 7.93
C ALA A 209 15.13 7.22 8.89
N GLU A 210 14.86 7.03 10.19
CA GLU A 210 15.89 6.69 11.19
C GLU A 210 16.53 5.31 10.99
N GLU A 211 15.86 4.39 10.29
CA GLU A 211 16.32 3.01 10.04
C GLU A 211 16.99 2.82 8.67
N PHE A 212 16.99 3.82 7.80
CA PHE A 212 17.77 3.79 6.56
C PHE A 212 19.27 3.84 6.87
N LYS A 213 20.08 3.06 6.13
CA LYS A 213 21.54 3.09 6.25
C LYS A 213 22.11 4.47 5.92
N ARG A 214 21.61 5.09 4.84
CA ARG A 214 21.94 6.47 4.46
C ARG A 214 20.63 7.27 4.28
N PRO A 215 20.03 7.80 5.37
CA PRO A 215 18.71 8.42 5.33
C PRO A 215 18.57 9.48 4.24
N ALA A 216 19.51 10.42 4.14
CA ALA A 216 19.46 11.52 3.17
C ALA A 216 19.51 11.11 1.69
N LYS A 217 19.93 9.88 1.36
CA LYS A 217 20.02 9.41 -0.03
C LYS A 217 19.04 8.28 -0.29
N ASP A 218 19.06 7.26 0.56
CA ASP A 218 18.35 6.02 0.32
C ASP A 218 16.83 6.22 0.41
N ILE A 219 16.31 7.09 1.28
CA ILE A 219 14.86 7.35 1.38
C ILE A 219 14.32 8.02 0.11
N SER A 220 15.07 8.98 -0.45
CA SER A 220 14.66 9.70 -1.66
C SER A 220 14.68 8.78 -2.87
N ILE A 221 15.74 7.96 -3.01
CA ILE A 221 15.80 6.94 -4.06
C ILE A 221 14.61 5.98 -3.92
N SER A 222 14.31 5.56 -2.69
CA SER A 222 13.20 4.64 -2.41
C SER A 222 11.85 5.20 -2.86
N LEU A 223 11.59 6.46 -2.53
CA LEU A 223 10.38 7.18 -2.91
C LEU A 223 10.23 7.34 -4.42
N PHE A 224 11.27 7.85 -5.11
CA PHE A 224 11.23 8.08 -6.56
C PHE A 224 11.15 6.78 -7.37
N LEU A 225 11.95 5.76 -7.03
CA LEU A 225 11.86 4.47 -7.69
C LEU A 225 10.50 3.81 -7.46
N GLY A 226 9.94 3.93 -6.24
CA GLY A 226 8.59 3.46 -5.95
C GLY A 226 7.54 4.16 -6.83
N ALA A 227 7.62 5.49 -6.95
CA ALA A 227 6.74 6.29 -7.81
C ALA A 227 6.78 5.84 -9.27
N ILE A 228 7.96 5.63 -9.83
CA ILE A 228 8.14 5.16 -11.21
C ILE A 228 7.53 3.76 -11.38
N CYS A 229 7.89 2.81 -10.52
CA CYS A 229 7.39 1.44 -10.61
C CYS A 229 5.86 1.36 -10.51
N ILE A 230 5.28 2.04 -9.51
CA ILE A 230 3.83 2.07 -9.28
C ILE A 230 3.10 2.71 -10.46
N SER A 231 3.60 3.83 -10.98
CA SER A 231 3.01 4.50 -12.15
C SER A 231 2.95 3.58 -13.36
N ILE A 232 4.05 2.89 -13.66
CA ILE A 232 4.12 1.94 -14.77
C ILE A 232 3.12 0.80 -14.57
N MET A 233 3.07 0.21 -13.37
CA MET A 233 2.19 -0.92 -13.06
C MET A 233 0.71 -0.53 -13.17
N TYR A 234 0.31 0.62 -12.62
CA TYR A 234 -1.06 1.11 -12.68
C TYR A 234 -1.51 1.45 -14.12
N ILE A 235 -0.68 2.18 -14.87
CA ILE A 235 -0.99 2.52 -16.26
C ILE A 235 -1.07 1.26 -17.12
N ALA A 236 -0.14 0.32 -16.95
CA ALA A 236 -0.13 -0.93 -17.71
C ALA A 236 -1.39 -1.77 -17.45
N ILE A 237 -1.75 -1.98 -16.18
CA ILE A 237 -2.96 -2.73 -15.82
C ILE A 237 -4.23 -2.02 -16.32
N SER A 238 -4.30 -0.70 -16.19
CA SER A 238 -5.43 0.09 -16.71
C SER A 238 -5.58 -0.06 -18.22
N PHE A 239 -4.48 0.07 -18.96
CA PHE A 239 -4.45 -0.09 -20.42
C PHE A 239 -4.99 -1.46 -20.85
N VAL A 240 -4.48 -2.56 -20.28
CA VAL A 240 -4.96 -3.91 -20.66
C VAL A 240 -6.37 -4.19 -20.17
N THR A 241 -6.79 -3.63 -19.03
CA THR A 241 -8.17 -3.77 -18.52
C THR A 241 -9.17 -3.15 -19.50
N ILE A 242 -8.88 -1.93 -19.96
CA ILE A 242 -9.70 -1.20 -20.94
C ILE A 242 -9.65 -1.90 -22.30
N GLY A 243 -8.44 -2.18 -22.81
CA GLY A 243 -8.21 -2.72 -24.14
C GLY A 243 -8.81 -4.12 -24.35
N THR A 244 -8.93 -4.92 -23.29
CA THR A 244 -9.56 -6.24 -23.36
C THR A 244 -11.06 -6.22 -23.04
N HIS A 245 -11.64 -5.06 -22.69
CA HIS A 245 -12.98 -4.97 -22.09
C HIS A 245 -13.17 -5.95 -20.93
N SER A 246 -12.23 -5.98 -19.99
CA SER A 246 -12.31 -6.80 -18.77
C SER A 246 -12.88 -5.99 -17.60
N TYR A 247 -14.00 -5.31 -17.86
CA TYR A 247 -14.75 -4.49 -16.91
C TYR A 247 -16.25 -4.57 -17.23
N GLY A 248 -17.12 -4.22 -16.28
CA GLY A 248 -18.57 -4.22 -16.46
C GLY A 248 -19.32 -5.48 -16.02
N ASP A 249 -18.62 -6.43 -15.41
CA ASP A 249 -19.28 -7.51 -14.67
C ASP A 249 -19.84 -6.97 -13.32
N LYS A 250 -20.95 -7.55 -12.84
CA LYS A 250 -21.59 -7.14 -11.58
C LYS A 250 -20.66 -7.37 -10.37
N ASN A 251 -19.73 -8.32 -10.47
CA ASN A 251 -18.72 -8.61 -9.45
C ASN A 251 -17.40 -7.87 -9.73
N GLN A 252 -17.39 -6.56 -9.48
CA GLN A 252 -16.25 -5.64 -9.76
C GLN A 252 -14.91 -6.06 -9.11
N ILE A 253 -14.95 -6.85 -8.05
CA ILE A 253 -13.77 -7.37 -7.34
C ILE A 253 -13.02 -8.39 -8.22
N ALA A 254 -13.69 -9.10 -9.13
CA ALA A 254 -13.07 -10.17 -9.93
C ALA A 254 -12.49 -9.69 -11.28
N SER A 255 -12.47 -8.40 -11.58
CA SER A 255 -12.13 -7.91 -12.92
C SER A 255 -10.70 -8.23 -13.37
N LEU A 256 -9.73 -8.21 -12.44
CA LEU A 256 -8.38 -8.69 -12.75
C LEU A 256 -8.34 -10.21 -12.98
N SER A 257 -9.18 -10.98 -12.30
CA SER A 257 -9.37 -12.42 -12.58
C SER A 257 -9.92 -12.64 -13.98
N ILE A 258 -10.92 -11.85 -14.38
CA ILE A 258 -11.48 -11.87 -15.73
C ILE A 258 -10.37 -11.57 -16.75
N LEU A 259 -9.58 -10.51 -16.53
CA LEU A 259 -8.47 -10.13 -17.40
C LEU A 259 -7.49 -11.28 -17.63
N ILE A 260 -6.96 -11.88 -16.55
CA ILE A 260 -5.96 -12.94 -16.66
C ILE A 260 -6.59 -14.23 -17.22
N SER A 261 -7.85 -14.51 -16.88
CA SER A 261 -8.55 -15.70 -17.36
C SER A 261 -8.79 -15.72 -18.87
N LYS A 262 -8.83 -14.55 -19.53
CA LYS A 262 -8.95 -14.49 -21.01
C LYS A 262 -7.77 -15.15 -21.72
N GLY A 263 -6.57 -15.04 -21.15
CA GLY A 263 -5.37 -15.64 -21.77
C GLY A 263 -4.92 -16.96 -21.15
N LEU A 264 -5.21 -17.21 -19.87
CA LEU A 264 -4.77 -18.42 -19.15
C LEU A 264 -5.92 -19.35 -18.72
N GLY A 265 -7.16 -19.04 -19.10
CA GLY A 265 -8.33 -19.80 -18.68
C GLY A 265 -8.52 -19.80 -17.16
N SER A 266 -8.97 -20.92 -16.60
CA SER A 266 -9.25 -21.05 -15.16
C SER A 266 -8.01 -20.83 -14.27
N ILE A 267 -6.80 -21.04 -14.78
CA ILE A 267 -5.53 -20.77 -14.07
C ILE A 267 -5.42 -19.29 -13.71
N GLY A 268 -5.96 -18.39 -14.54
CA GLY A 268 -5.91 -16.95 -14.30
C GLY A 268 -6.60 -16.52 -13.00
N THR A 269 -7.68 -17.19 -12.61
CA THR A 269 -8.40 -16.92 -11.36
C THR A 269 -7.54 -17.26 -10.13
N TYR A 270 -6.79 -18.38 -10.18
CA TYR A 270 -5.86 -18.76 -9.11
C TYR A 270 -4.71 -17.76 -9.01
N ILE A 271 -4.15 -17.32 -10.15
CA ILE A 271 -3.07 -16.31 -10.18
C ILE A 271 -3.54 -14.99 -9.57
N THR A 272 -4.71 -14.47 -9.94
CA THR A 272 -5.24 -13.24 -9.35
C THR A 272 -5.48 -13.39 -7.85
N THR A 273 -5.96 -14.55 -7.40
CA THR A 273 -6.18 -14.82 -5.98
C THR A 273 -4.87 -14.76 -5.21
N ILE A 274 -3.82 -15.40 -5.72
CA ILE A 274 -2.48 -15.37 -5.12
C ILE A 274 -1.92 -13.93 -5.13
N LEU A 275 -2.05 -13.23 -6.25
CA LEU A 275 -1.62 -11.84 -6.40
C LEU A 275 -2.30 -10.92 -5.39
N ALA A 276 -3.62 -11.09 -5.17
CA ALA A 276 -4.38 -10.31 -4.20
C ALA A 276 -3.89 -10.52 -2.76
N ILE A 277 -3.59 -11.76 -2.37
CA ILE A 277 -3.01 -12.06 -1.05
C ILE A 277 -1.66 -11.36 -0.87
N PHE A 278 -0.78 -11.44 -1.87
CA PHE A 278 0.53 -10.80 -1.79
C PHE A 278 0.42 -9.28 -1.74
N ILE A 279 -0.46 -8.66 -2.54
CA ILE A 279 -0.71 -7.21 -2.52
C ILE A 279 -1.24 -6.78 -1.15
N SER A 280 -2.25 -7.46 -0.63
CA SER A 280 -2.82 -7.15 0.69
C SER A 280 -1.79 -7.32 1.81
N PHE A 281 -1.01 -8.40 1.79
CA PHE A 281 0.08 -8.60 2.74
C PHE A 281 1.13 -7.49 2.63
N SER A 282 1.57 -7.14 1.41
CA SER A 282 2.58 -6.09 1.17
C SER A 282 2.12 -4.73 1.71
N ALA A 283 0.88 -4.36 1.41
CA ALA A 283 0.27 -3.11 1.89
C ALA A 283 0.15 -3.06 3.40
N VAL A 284 -0.38 -4.11 4.02
CA VAL A 284 -0.43 -4.22 5.49
C VAL A 284 0.97 -4.15 6.08
N HIS A 285 1.92 -4.87 5.51
CA HIS A 285 3.27 -4.99 6.03
C HIS A 285 4.06 -3.69 5.98
N ALA A 286 3.99 -2.96 4.88
CA ALA A 286 4.66 -1.68 4.74
C ALA A 286 4.02 -0.58 5.61
N ASN A 287 2.68 -0.52 5.67
CA ASN A 287 1.99 0.50 6.46
C ASN A 287 2.18 0.28 7.98
N ILE A 288 2.17 -0.97 8.47
CA ILE A 288 2.51 -1.27 9.88
C ILE A 288 3.93 -0.80 10.21
N ALA A 289 4.87 -0.97 9.27
CA ALA A 289 6.26 -0.54 9.47
C ALA A 289 6.31 0.95 9.80
N GLY A 290 5.79 1.80 8.92
CA GLY A 290 5.77 3.26 9.09
C GLY A 290 4.97 3.71 10.30
N PHE A 291 3.73 3.23 10.40
CA PHE A 291 2.80 3.66 11.43
C PHE A 291 3.32 3.37 12.85
N SER A 292 3.89 2.19 13.08
CA SER A 292 4.40 1.81 14.41
C SER A 292 5.53 2.73 14.90
N ARG A 293 6.35 3.26 13.98
CA ARG A 293 7.45 4.19 14.29
C ARG A 293 6.97 5.61 14.49
N MET A 294 5.99 6.04 13.73
CA MET A 294 5.34 7.33 13.92
C MET A 294 4.72 7.42 15.33
N ILE A 295 3.98 6.41 15.78
CA ILE A 295 3.41 6.38 17.13
C ILE A 295 4.51 6.33 18.20
N TYR A 296 5.58 5.56 17.99
CA TYR A 296 6.74 5.55 18.87
C TYR A 296 7.39 6.94 19.01
N ALA A 297 7.58 7.65 17.89
CA ALA A 297 8.18 8.99 17.87
C ALA A 297 7.28 10.02 18.57
N GLN A 298 5.98 9.99 18.30
CA GLN A 298 5.00 10.86 18.94
C GLN A 298 4.86 10.59 20.46
N ALA A 299 5.03 9.34 20.89
CA ALA A 299 5.13 9.01 22.31
C ALA A 299 6.43 9.52 22.95
N ARG A 300 7.54 9.50 22.20
CA ARG A 300 8.83 10.07 22.63
C ARG A 300 8.76 11.59 22.77
N GLU A 301 7.90 12.24 21.98
CA GLU A 301 7.61 13.68 22.03
C GLU A 301 6.54 14.05 23.08
N GLY A 302 5.93 13.07 23.75
CA GLY A 302 4.94 13.30 24.82
C GLY A 302 3.49 13.46 24.36
N HIS A 303 3.20 13.28 23.07
CA HIS A 303 1.83 13.37 22.53
C HIS A 303 1.00 12.09 22.78
N PHE A 304 1.67 10.96 22.99
CA PHE A 304 1.06 9.67 23.35
C PHE A 304 1.62 9.13 24.66
N PRO A 305 0.95 8.14 25.30
CA PRO A 305 1.44 7.52 26.53
C PRO A 305 2.90 7.07 26.42
N SER A 306 3.72 7.44 27.41
CA SER A 306 5.15 7.10 27.48
C SER A 306 5.43 5.60 27.43
N PHE A 307 4.41 4.77 27.67
CA PHE A 307 4.41 3.33 27.42
C PHE A 307 4.90 2.98 26.00
N PHE A 308 4.48 3.74 24.97
CA PHE A 308 4.84 3.49 23.57
C PHE A 308 6.24 3.96 23.18
N ALA A 309 6.88 4.81 24.00
CA ALA A 309 8.21 5.36 23.73
C ALA A 309 9.37 4.39 24.03
N LYS A 310 9.08 3.13 24.40
CA LYS A 310 10.10 2.10 24.72
C LYS A 310 10.26 1.09 23.58
N LEU A 311 11.51 0.87 23.16
CA LEU A 311 11.87 -0.14 22.16
C LEU A 311 12.15 -1.52 22.80
N HIS A 312 12.08 -2.57 22.00
CA HIS A 312 12.51 -3.91 22.40
C HIS A 312 14.03 -3.99 22.55
N SER A 313 14.53 -4.60 23.64
CA SER A 313 15.96 -4.60 24.00
C SER A 313 16.87 -5.25 22.95
N LYS A 314 16.41 -6.33 22.31
CA LYS A 314 17.19 -7.09 21.32
C LYS A 314 17.00 -6.63 19.87
N PHE A 315 15.78 -6.22 19.52
CA PHE A 315 15.38 -5.98 18.13
C PHE A 315 15.26 -4.48 17.81
N GLN A 316 15.27 -3.61 18.83
CA GLN A 316 15.12 -2.16 18.71
C GLN A 316 13.85 -1.76 17.94
N THR A 317 12.77 -2.53 18.10
CA THR A 317 11.47 -2.29 17.46
C THR A 317 10.42 -1.82 18.45
N PRO A 318 9.40 -1.05 18.03
CA PRO A 318 8.33 -0.55 18.89
C PRO A 318 7.29 -1.64 19.20
N THR A 319 7.72 -2.73 19.85
CA THR A 319 6.90 -3.94 20.08
C THR A 319 5.59 -3.63 20.82
N ARG A 320 5.59 -2.67 21.74
CA ARG A 320 4.39 -2.26 22.48
C ARG A 320 3.31 -1.67 21.58
N VAL A 321 3.71 -0.86 20.60
CA VAL A 321 2.80 -0.32 19.58
C VAL A 321 2.24 -1.47 18.74
N LEU A 322 3.11 -2.40 18.32
CA LEU A 322 2.72 -3.57 17.52
C LEU A 322 1.72 -4.48 18.25
N LEU A 323 1.88 -4.70 19.56
CA LEU A 323 0.95 -5.50 20.35
C LEU A 323 -0.43 -4.83 20.48
N VAL A 324 -0.46 -3.51 20.72
CA VAL A 324 -1.74 -2.76 20.79
C VAL A 324 -2.43 -2.76 19.43
N LEU A 325 -1.69 -2.59 18.33
CA LEU A 325 -2.23 -2.75 16.97
C LEU A 325 -2.83 -4.14 16.77
N GLY A 326 -2.17 -5.21 17.23
CA GLY A 326 -2.71 -6.56 17.17
C GLY A 326 -4.05 -6.70 17.90
N GLY A 327 -4.18 -6.07 19.08
CA GLY A 327 -5.45 -5.99 19.80
C GLY A 327 -6.53 -5.25 19.00
N ILE A 328 -6.21 -4.06 18.47
CA ILE A 328 -7.14 -3.25 17.66
C ILE A 328 -7.59 -4.00 16.41
N PHE A 329 -6.66 -4.63 15.69
CA PHE A 329 -6.98 -5.44 14.51
C PHE A 329 -7.91 -6.60 14.86
N SER A 330 -7.66 -7.28 15.97
CA SER A 330 -8.50 -8.38 16.44
C SER A 330 -9.92 -7.89 16.74
N CYS A 331 -10.06 -6.75 17.43
CA CYS A 331 -11.37 -6.14 17.68
C CYS A 331 -12.10 -5.80 16.37
N ILE A 332 -11.43 -5.13 15.43
CA ILE A 332 -12.03 -4.74 14.15
C ILE A 332 -12.49 -5.95 13.36
N LEU A 333 -11.67 -7.00 13.27
CA LEU A 333 -12.04 -8.23 12.58
C LEU A 333 -13.27 -8.91 13.21
N ILE A 334 -13.46 -8.82 14.52
CA ILE A 334 -14.64 -9.35 15.22
C ILE A 334 -15.88 -8.49 14.95
N PHE A 335 -15.75 -7.16 14.95
CA PHE A 335 -16.87 -6.23 14.74
C PHE A 335 -17.29 -6.08 13.26
N MET A 336 -16.46 -6.49 12.31
CA MET A 336 -16.78 -6.51 10.88
C MET A 336 -17.51 -7.80 10.43
N VAL A 337 -17.90 -8.66 11.38
CA VAL A 337 -18.80 -9.82 11.22
C VAL A 337 -20.24 -9.39 11.39
#